data_AF-A0A9X8VJB3-F1
#
_entry.id   AF-A0A9X8VJB3-F1
#
_cell.length_a   1.000
_cell.length_b   1.000
_cell.length_c   1.000
_cell.angle_alpha   90.00
_cell.angle_beta   90.00
_cell.angle_gamma   90.00
#
_symmetry.space_group_name_H-M   'P 1'
#
loop_
_entity.id
_entity.type
_entity.pdbx_description
1 polymer ?
#
loop_
_entity_poly.entity_id
_entity_poly.type
_entity_poly.pdbx_seq_one_letter_code
_entity_poly.pdbx_strand_id
1 'polypeptide(L)' 'ALRLQLPPLRARGNDIAMLAEHFLKQSLAALDVPLTEPLRAALAGCYTALSHYAWPGNLRELRNMMERVAL' A
#
# COMPACT_ATOMS: atom_id res chain seq x y z
N ALA A 1 22.61 -6.64 22.36
CA ALA A 1 22.11 -6.18 21.05
C ALA A 1 20.69 -6.69 20.85
N LEU A 2 19.70 -5.81 20.74
CA LEU A 2 18.31 -6.18 20.50
C LEU A 2 18.14 -6.48 19.00
N ARG A 3 17.72 -7.70 18.62
CA ARG A 3 17.40 -8.05 17.23
C ARG A 3 15.88 -8.04 17.06
N LEU A 4 15.37 -7.08 16.30
CA LEU A 4 13.98 -7.05 15.87
C LEU A 4 13.85 -7.80 14.55
N GLN A 5 13.07 -8.89 14.56
CA GLN A 5 12.70 -9.56 13.32
C GLN A 5 11.42 -8.92 12.78
N LEU A 6 11.55 -8.20 11.66
CA LEU A 6 10.40 -7.70 10.95
C LEU A 6 9.86 -8.77 9.99
N PRO A 7 8.58 -9.14 10.10
CA PRO A 7 7.97 -10.07 9.15
C PRO A 7 7.90 -9.41 7.76
N PRO A 8 7.97 -10.21 6.68
CA PRO A 8 7.73 -9.71 5.33
C PRO A 8 6.30 -9.19 5.20
N LEU A 9 6.06 -8.27 4.27
CA LEU A 9 4.76 -7.61 4.12
C LEU A 9 3.60 -8.59 3.94
N ARG A 10 3.78 -9.66 3.17
CA ARG A 10 2.78 -10.74 2.97
C ARG A 10 2.34 -11.43 4.26
N ALA A 11 3.19 -11.46 5.29
CA ALA A 11 2.87 -12.09 6.57
C ALA A 11 2.12 -11.13 7.52
N ARG A 12 1.86 -9.89 7.08
CA ARG A 12 1.21 -8.85 7.89
C ARG A 12 -0.29 -8.71 7.63
N GLY A 13 -0.85 -9.51 6.72
CA GLY A 13 -2.30 -9.60 6.46
C GLY A 13 -2.95 -8.24 6.26
N ASN A 14 -3.80 -7.84 7.21
CA ASN A 14 -4.60 -6.61 7.18
C ASN A 14 -3.77 -5.31 7.09
N ASP A 15 -2.48 -5.33 7.45
CA ASP A 15 -1.60 -4.16 7.31
C ASP A 15 -1.47 -3.72 5.85
N ILE A 16 -1.62 -4.62 4.87
CA ILE A 16 -1.47 -4.30 3.44
C ILE A 16 -2.50 -3.26 3.01
N ALA A 17 -3.76 -3.40 3.43
CA ALA A 17 -4.83 -2.47 3.08
C ALA A 17 -4.55 -1.06 3.64
N MET A 18 -4.22 -0.99 4.93
CA MET A 18 -3.89 0.27 5.61
C MET A 18 -2.66 0.94 4.98
N LEU A 19 -1.61 0.17 4.68
CA LEU A 19 -0.39 0.69 4.07
C LEU A 19 -0.61 1.15 2.62
N ALA A 20 -1.43 0.42 1.86
CA ALA A 20 -1.77 0.81 0.49
C ALA A 20 -2.51 2.15 0.47
N GLU A 21 -3.53 2.33 1.32
CA GLU A 21 -4.25 3.59 1.42
C GLU A 21 -3.34 4.73 1.89
N HIS A 22 -2.47 4.45 2.88
CA HIS A 22 -1.49 5.43 3.36
C HIS A 22 -0.56 5.92 2.24
N PHE A 23 0.05 5.00 1.48
CA PHE A 23 0.96 5.36 0.40
C PHE A 23 0.25 6.03 -0.77
N LEU A 24 -0.98 5.61 -1.10
CA LEU A 24 -1.78 6.26 -2.12
C LEU A 24 -2.11 7.71 -1.71
N LYS A 25 -2.56 7.92 -0.46
CA LYS A 25 -2.81 9.25 0.09
C LYS A 25 -1.56 10.13 0.05
N GLN A 26 -0.41 9.58 0.44
CA GLN A 26 0.86 10.31 0.41
C GLN A 26 1.27 10.69 -1.03
N SER A 27 1.08 9.78 -1.98
CA SER A 27 1.44 9.99 -3.39
C SER A 27 0.55 11.05 -4.04
N LEU A 28 -0.77 11.00 -3.80
CA LEU A 28 -1.71 12.00 -4.29
C LEU A 28 -1.45 13.39 -3.69
N ALA A 29 -1.12 13.44 -2.40
CA ALA A 29 -0.78 14.70 -1.72
C ALA A 29 0.48 15.35 -2.32
N ALA A 30 1.46 14.57 -2.77
CA ALA A 30 2.65 15.08 -3.47
C ALA A 30 2.34 15.67 -4.86
N LEU A 31 1.16 15.40 -5.40
CA LEU A 31 0.64 15.91 -6.68
C LEU A 31 -0.45 16.98 -6.48
N ASP A 32 -0.69 17.44 -5.26
CA ASP A 32 -1.80 18.33 -4.89
C ASP A 32 -3.20 17.78 -5.27
N VAL A 33 -3.34 16.45 -5.33
CA VAL A 33 -4.60 15.76 -5.62
C VAL A 33 -5.21 15.20 -4.32
N PRO A 34 -6.53 15.39 -4.07
CA PRO A 34 -7.18 14.79 -2.92
C PRO A 34 -7.51 13.31 -3.14
N LEU A 35 -7.38 12.49 -2.09
CA LEU A 35 -7.93 11.12 -2.10
C LEU A 35 -9.46 11.18 -2.03
N THR A 36 -10.13 10.83 -3.12
CA THR A 36 -11.59 10.84 -3.24
C THR A 36 -12.22 9.52 -2.79
N GLU A 37 -13.52 9.54 -2.43
CA GLU A 37 -14.26 8.30 -2.10
C GLU A 37 -14.24 7.26 -3.24
N PRO A 38 -14.46 7.63 -4.52
CA PRO A 38 -14.37 6.67 -5.62
C PRO A 38 -13.01 5.98 -5.71
N LEU A 39 -11.92 6.72 -5.47
CA LEU A 39 -10.57 6.16 -5.53
C LEU A 39 -10.29 5.23 -4.34
N ARG A 40 -10.78 5.59 -3.13
CA ARG A 40 -10.71 4.69 -1.97
C ARG A 40 -11.52 3.41 -2.19
N ALA A 41 -12.72 3.51 -2.77
CA ALA A 41 -13.55 2.36 -3.10
C ALA A 41 -12.88 1.45 -4.16
N ALA A 42 -12.25 2.04 -5.18
CA ALA A 42 -11.48 1.30 -6.18
C ALA A 42 -10.30 0.56 -5.54
N LEU A 43 -9.54 1.23 -4.67
CA LEU A 43 -8.44 0.60 -3.93
C LEU A 43 -8.94 -0.56 -3.05
N ALA A 44 -10.07 -0.36 -2.36
CA ALA A 44 -10.67 -1.40 -1.52
C ALA A 44 -11.08 -2.64 -2.32
N GLY A 45 -11.57 -2.45 -3.54
CA GLY A 45 -11.85 -3.55 -4.49
C GLY A 45 -10.62 -4.37 -4.86
N CYS A 46 -9.41 -3.82 -4.70
CA CYS A 46 -8.16 -4.50 -4.98
C CYS A 46 -7.53 -5.21 -3.75
N TYR A 47 -8.07 -5.04 -2.53
CA TYR A 47 -7.43 -5.55 -1.31
C TYR A 47 -7.18 -7.06 -1.32
N THR A 48 -8.09 -7.86 -1.87
CA THR A 48 -7.89 -9.31 -2.01
C THR A 48 -6.68 -9.62 -2.89
N ALA A 49 -6.55 -8.95 -4.03
CA ALA A 49 -5.43 -9.13 -4.94
C ALA A 49 -4.11 -8.67 -4.32
N LEU A 50 -4.11 -7.50 -3.65
CA LEU A 50 -2.95 -6.97 -2.94
C LEU A 50 -2.51 -7.92 -1.80
N SER A 51 -3.45 -8.59 -1.14
CA SER A 51 -3.16 -9.52 -0.03
C SER A 51 -2.57 -10.85 -0.50
N HIS A 52 -2.92 -11.31 -1.71
CA HIS A 52 -2.38 -12.55 -2.28
C HIS A 52 -1.02 -12.38 -2.96
N TYR A 53 -0.60 -11.13 -3.24
CA TYR A 53 0.69 -10.88 -3.85
C TYR A 53 1.85 -11.08 -2.85
N ALA A 54 2.96 -11.65 -3.31
CA ALA A 54 4.08 -12.03 -2.44
C ALA A 54 4.90 -10.85 -1.91
N TRP A 55 4.82 -9.69 -2.58
CA TRP A 55 5.60 -8.48 -2.30
C TRP A 55 7.11 -8.74 -2.12
N PRO A 56 7.82 -9.26 -3.14
CA PRO A 56 9.27 -9.49 -3.05
C PRO A 56 10.05 -8.23 -2.66
N GLY A 57 9.58 -7.04 -3.04
CA GLY A 57 10.15 -5.76 -2.63
C GLY A 57 9.55 -5.17 -1.34
N ASN A 58 8.68 -5.90 -0.65
CA ASN A 58 8.01 -5.51 0.60
C ASN A 58 7.38 -4.10 0.49
N LEU A 59 7.55 -3.26 1.53
CA LEU A 59 6.98 -1.91 1.59
C LEU A 59 7.48 -1.02 0.45
N ARG A 60 8.70 -1.23 -0.07
CA ARG A 60 9.24 -0.43 -1.17
C ARG A 60 8.43 -0.65 -2.44
N GLU A 61 8.09 -1.89 -2.73
CA GLU A 61 7.29 -2.25 -3.90
C GLU A 61 5.84 -1.80 -3.75
N LEU A 62 5.23 -1.98 -2.57
CA LEU A 62 3.89 -1.47 -2.31
C LEU A 62 3.81 0.05 -2.49
N ARG A 63 4.77 0.80 -1.93
CA ARG A 63 4.83 2.25 -2.09
C ARG A 63 4.97 2.65 -3.56
N ASN A 64 5.93 2.07 -4.29
CA ASN A 64 6.14 2.37 -5.71
C ASN A 64 4.91 2.02 -6.56
N MET A 65 4.16 0.97 -6.20
CA MET A 65 2.90 0.64 -6.86
C MET A 65 1.84 1.73 -6.63
N MET A 66 1.68 2.21 -5.39
CA MET A 66 0.72 3.27 -5.08
C MET A 66 1.11 4.62 -5.68
N GLU A 67 2.41 4.92 -5.76
CA GLU A 67 2.94 6.07 -6.50
C GLU A 67 2.51 6.02 -7.97
N ARG A 68 2.60 4.84 -8.61
CA ARG A 68 2.14 4.65 -10.01
C ARG A 68 0.63 4.73 -10.18
N VAL A 69 -0.15 4.33 -9.18
CA VAL A 69 -1.62 4.43 -9.20
C VAL A 69 -2.08 5.88 -9.05
N ALA A 70 -1.28 6.74 -8.42
CA ALA A 70 -1.59 8.16 -8.23
C ALA A 70 -1.38 9.02 -9.50
N LEU A 71 -0.63 8.52 -10.48
CA LEU A 71 -0.37 9.16 -11.77
C LEU A 71 -1.45 8.84 -12.81
#